data_AF-A0A8J2P1G9-F1
#
_entry.id   AF-A0A8J2P1G9-F1
#
_cell.length_a   1.000
_cell.length_b   1.000
_cell.length_c   1.000
_cell.angle_alpha   90.00
_cell.angle_beta   90.00
_cell.angle_gamma   90.00
#
_symmetry.space_group_name_H-M   'P 1'
#
loop_
_entity.id
_entity.type
_entity.pdbx_description
1 polymer ?
#
loop_
_entity_poly.entity_id
_entity_poly.type
_entity_poly.pdbx_seq_one_letter_code
_entity_poly.pdbx_strand_id
1 'polypeptide(L)'
;MLKIIQEIIKGLNPDEAAVKVHSEYEINPNEDLNKLPQEEVNRKKLIMDEMFEKNRLRPTDPGYKYDKQVDFPAVGKLKSGWDDDDEGAAEDDGESEDKIETVEHEEEDDFW
;
A
#
# COMPACT_ATOMS: atom_id res chain seq x y z
N MET A 1 2.88 -13.10 -23.68
CA MET A 1 2.96 -14.41 -24.38
C MET A 1 4.16 -14.55 -25.32
N LEU A 2 4.59 -13.51 -26.06
CA LEU A 2 5.74 -13.61 -26.98
C LEU A 2 7.05 -14.04 -26.29
N LYS A 3 7.29 -13.60 -25.05
CA LYS A 3 8.52 -13.90 -24.31
C LYS A 3 8.69 -15.39 -24.00
N ILE A 4 7.61 -16.08 -23.62
CA ILE A 4 7.64 -17.54 -23.35
C ILE A 4 8.02 -18.29 -24.63
N ILE A 5 7.40 -17.94 -25.75
CA ILE A 5 7.72 -18.54 -27.06
C ILE A 5 9.18 -18.25 -27.45
N GLN A 6 9.68 -17.04 -27.18
CA GLN A 6 11.08 -16.70 -27.42
C GLN A 6 12.04 -17.61 -26.63
N GLU A 7 11.75 -17.90 -25.36
CA GLU A 7 12.57 -18.81 -24.55
C GLU A 7 12.45 -20.27 -25.01
N ILE A 8 11.27 -20.70 -25.49
CA ILE A 8 11.09 -22.03 -26.11
C ILE A 8 11.93 -22.16 -27.40
N ILE A 9 11.97 -21.12 -28.24
CA ILE A 9 12.81 -21.09 -29.46
C ILE A 9 14.31 -21.16 -29.11
N LYS A 10 14.72 -20.65 -27.95
CA LYS A 10 16.09 -20.76 -27.43
C LYS A 10 16.42 -22.15 -26.87
N GLY A 11 15.46 -23.08 -26.84
CA GLY A 11 15.66 -24.47 -26.44
C GLY A 11 15.26 -24.79 -24.99
N LEU A 12 14.56 -23.89 -24.29
CA LEU A 12 14.00 -24.23 -22.97
C LEU A 12 12.72 -25.04 -23.11
N ASN A 13 12.50 -25.94 -22.15
CA ASN A 13 11.22 -26.64 -22.03
C ASN A 13 10.09 -25.63 -21.75
N PRO A 14 8.86 -25.89 -22.24
CA PRO A 14 7.75 -24.95 -22.12
C PRO A 14 7.40 -24.63 -20.66
N ASP A 15 7.45 -25.63 -19.78
CA ASP A 15 7.16 -25.44 -18.35
C ASP A 15 8.23 -24.58 -17.66
N GLU A 16 9.50 -24.81 -17.98
CA GLU A 16 10.62 -24.05 -17.45
C GLU A 16 10.65 -22.60 -17.98
N ALA A 17 10.37 -22.43 -19.27
CA ALA A 17 10.22 -21.12 -19.91
C ALA A 17 9.08 -20.31 -19.29
N ALA A 18 7.95 -20.96 -18.96
CA ALA A 18 6.84 -20.30 -18.29
C ALA A 18 7.23 -19.81 -16.90
N VAL A 19 7.87 -20.64 -16.08
CA VAL A 19 8.33 -20.28 -14.73
C VAL A 19 9.33 -19.14 -14.78
N LYS A 20 10.33 -19.22 -15.67
CA LYS A 20 11.35 -18.19 -15.81
C LYS A 20 10.74 -16.84 -16.19
N VAL A 21 9.86 -16.83 -17.19
CA VAL A 21 9.17 -15.60 -17.58
C VAL A 21 8.29 -15.10 -16.44
N HIS A 22 7.57 -15.96 -15.73
CA HIS A 22 6.77 -15.53 -14.58
C HIS A 22 7.63 -14.83 -13.52
N SER A 23 8.79 -15.40 -13.19
CA SER A 23 9.72 -14.81 -12.23
C SER A 23 10.33 -13.48 -12.69
N GLU A 24 10.49 -13.26 -14.00
CA GLU A 24 10.96 -11.99 -14.56
C GLU A 24 9.90 -10.87 -14.51
N TYR A 25 8.61 -11.25 -14.52
CA TYR A 25 7.47 -10.32 -14.48
C TYR A 25 6.85 -10.19 -13.09
N GLU A 26 7.36 -10.91 -12.09
CA GLU A 26 6.97 -10.77 -10.69
C GLU A 26 7.99 -9.93 -9.91
N ILE A 27 7.49 -9.11 -8.99
CA ILE A 27 8.32 -8.28 -8.12
C ILE A 27 8.61 -9.08 -6.86
N ASN A 28 9.87 -9.43 -6.63
CA ASN A 28 10.30 -10.10 -5.41
C ASN A 28 10.38 -9.10 -4.25
N PRO A 29 9.58 -9.25 -3.17
CA PRO A 29 9.57 -8.30 -2.05
C PRO A 29 10.84 -8.34 -1.18
N ASN A 30 11.64 -9.41 -1.28
CA ASN A 30 12.87 -9.60 -0.51
C ASN A 30 14.14 -9.13 -1.26
N GLU A 31 14.00 -8.64 -2.48
CA GLU A 31 15.14 -8.24 -3.31
C GLU A 31 15.53 -6.77 -3.03
N ASP A 32 16.83 -6.53 -2.91
CA ASP A 32 17.37 -5.18 -2.69
C ASP A 32 17.44 -4.41 -4.01
N LEU A 33 16.39 -3.64 -4.28
CA LEU A 33 16.26 -2.84 -5.51
C LEU A 33 17.33 -1.74 -5.64
N ASN A 34 18.00 -1.35 -4.56
CA ASN A 34 19.04 -0.31 -4.60
C ASN A 34 20.36 -0.81 -5.18
N LYS A 35 20.56 -2.13 -5.23
CA LYS A 35 21.78 -2.75 -5.79
C LYS A 35 21.66 -3.08 -7.27
N LEU A 36 20.48 -2.92 -7.85
CA LEU A 36 20.21 -3.27 -9.24
C LEU A 36 20.63 -2.17 -10.20
N PRO A 37 20.95 -2.53 -11.46
CA PRO A 37 21.19 -1.54 -12.50
C PRO A 37 19.90 -0.78 -12.84
N GLN A 38 20.05 0.48 -13.25
CA GLN A 38 18.93 1.37 -13.53
C GLN A 38 17.91 0.80 -14.54
N GLU A 39 18.38 0.06 -15.54
CA GLU A 39 17.50 -0.57 -16.54
C GLU A 39 16.54 -1.59 -15.89
N GLU A 40 17.04 -2.39 -14.95
CA GLU A 40 16.22 -3.38 -14.25
C GLU A 40 15.25 -2.73 -13.27
N VAL A 41 15.68 -1.68 -12.58
CA VAL A 41 14.82 -0.87 -11.71
C VAL A 41 13.68 -0.27 -12.52
N ASN A 42 13.97 0.29 -13.70
CA ASN A 42 12.95 0.87 -14.58
C ASN A 42 11.95 -0.18 -15.09
N ARG A 43 12.41 -1.39 -15.43
CA ARG A 43 11.53 -2.51 -15.80
C ARG A 43 10.61 -2.91 -14.65
N LYS A 44 11.15 -3.07 -13.45
CA LYS A 44 10.36 -3.43 -12.25
C LYS A 44 9.36 -2.35 -11.88
N LYS A 45 9.74 -1.07 -12.03
CA LYS A 45 8.83 0.06 -11.87
C LYS A 45 7.65 -0.01 -12.84
N LEU A 46 7.90 -0.29 -14.13
CA LEU A 46 6.83 -0.42 -15.11
C LEU A 46 5.85 -1.55 -14.75
N ILE A 47 6.37 -2.68 -14.28
CA ILE A 47 5.56 -3.81 -13.79
C ILE A 47 4.70 -3.38 -12.60
N MET A 48 5.25 -2.62 -11.64
CA MET A 48 4.49 -2.07 -10.51
C MET A 48 3.35 -1.16 -10.99
N ASP A 49 3.65 -0.26 -11.91
CA ASP A 49 2.66 0.68 -12.46
C ASP A 49 1.50 -0.06 -13.15
N GLU A 50 1.81 -1.09 -13.96
CA GLU A 50 0.78 -1.92 -14.59
C GLU A 50 -0.07 -2.70 -13.58
N MET A 51 0.55 -3.27 -12.54
CA MET A 51 -0.15 -4.02 -11.50
C MET A 51 -1.02 -3.10 -10.65
N PHE A 52 -0.55 -1.88 -10.37
CA PHE A 52 -1.33 -0.87 -9.67
C PHE A 52 -2.56 -0.46 -10.47
N GLU A 53 -2.40 -0.12 -11.74
CA GLU A 53 -3.51 0.31 -12.60
C GLU A 53 -4.59 -0.78 -12.74
N LYS A 54 -4.21 -2.06 -12.80
CA LYS A 54 -5.16 -3.18 -12.83
C LYS A 54 -5.94 -3.34 -11.52
N ASN A 55 -5.28 -3.08 -10.38
CA ASN A 55 -5.87 -3.26 -9.05
C ASN A 55 -6.49 -1.97 -8.48
N ARG A 56 -6.31 -0.83 -9.15
CA ARG A 56 -6.83 0.45 -8.72
C ARG A 56 -8.35 0.46 -8.80
N LEU A 57 -9.00 0.55 -7.64
CA LEU A 57 -10.43 0.80 -7.54
C LEU A 57 -10.68 2.30 -7.73
N ARG A 58 -11.54 2.66 -8.69
CA ARG A 58 -11.97 4.05 -8.89
C ARG A 58 -13.25 4.31 -8.11
N PRO A 59 -13.55 5.58 -7.78
CA PRO A 59 -14.79 5.94 -7.10
C PRO A 59 -16.08 5.48 -7.81
N THR A 60 -16.00 5.27 -9.13
CA THR A 60 -17.11 4.79 -9.96
C THR A 60 -17.28 3.27 -9.96
N ASP A 61 -16.32 2.51 -9.42
CA ASP A 61 -16.34 1.05 -9.46
C ASP A 61 -17.18 0.50 -8.27
N PRO A 62 -17.99 -0.57 -8.46
CA PRO A 62 -18.95 -1.05 -7.45
C PRO A 62 -18.33 -1.51 -6.12
N GLY A 63 -17.02 -1.77 -6.09
CA GLY A 63 -16.28 -2.22 -4.91
C GLY A 63 -15.51 -1.10 -4.19
N TYR A 64 -15.59 0.14 -4.67
CA TYR A 64 -14.91 1.26 -4.05
C TYR A 64 -15.64 1.68 -2.77
N LYS A 65 -14.90 1.71 -1.67
CA LYS A 65 -15.39 2.15 -0.36
C LYS A 65 -14.49 3.27 0.14
N TYR A 66 -15.10 4.42 0.44
CA TYR A 66 -14.42 5.49 1.17
C TYR A 66 -14.03 5.01 2.56
N ASP A 67 -12.85 5.44 3.03
CA ASP A 67 -12.34 5.12 4.37
C ASP A 67 -12.35 3.62 4.68
N LYS A 68 -11.86 2.81 3.73
CA LYS A 68 -11.70 1.37 3.93
C LYS A 68 -10.64 1.10 5.02
N GLN A 69 -11.11 0.93 6.26
CA GLN A 69 -10.31 0.44 7.37
C GLN A 69 -10.05 -1.06 7.19
N VAL A 70 -8.79 -1.46 7.34
CA VAL A 70 -8.35 -2.85 7.29
C VAL A 70 -7.45 -3.07 8.50
N ASP A 71 -7.82 -4.02 9.35
CA ASP A 71 -6.96 -4.44 10.46
C ASP A 71 -5.80 -5.26 9.90
N PHE A 72 -4.59 -4.77 10.09
CA PHE A 72 -3.40 -5.55 9.76
C PHE A 72 -3.24 -6.66 10.79
N PRO A 73 -2.84 -7.88 10.39
CA PRO A 73 -2.51 -8.92 11.35
C PRO A 73 -1.43 -8.36 12.29
N ALA A 74 -1.63 -8.54 13.60
CA ALA A 74 -0.71 -8.07 14.63
C ALA A 74 0.60 -8.89 14.60
N VAL A 75 1.40 -8.68 13.55
CA VAL A 75 2.83 -8.93 13.60
C VAL A 75 3.33 -7.78 14.48
N GLY A 76 3.52 -8.06 15.77
CA GLY A 76 3.68 -7.04 16.83
C GLY A 76 4.58 -5.87 16.42
N LYS A 77 4.30 -4.66 16.95
CA LYS A 77 4.96 -3.39 16.63
C LYS A 77 6.39 -3.60 16.13
N LEU A 78 6.55 -3.58 14.81
CA LEU A 78 7.87 -3.53 14.20
C LEU A 78 8.46 -2.20 14.63
N LYS A 79 9.63 -2.22 15.29
CA LYS A 79 10.32 -1.01 15.73
C LYS A 79 10.75 -0.23 14.48
N SER A 80 9.86 0.61 13.99
CA SER A 80 10.17 1.57 12.92
C SER A 80 11.05 2.63 13.53
N GLY A 81 12.27 2.81 13.02
CA GLY A 81 13.16 3.93 13.43
C GLY A 81 12.66 5.32 13.01
N TRP A 82 11.36 5.43 12.75
CA TRP A 82 10.61 6.65 12.47
C TRP A 82 9.78 7.07 13.69
N ASP A 83 9.38 6.12 14.53
CA ASP A 83 8.81 6.43 15.84
C ASP A 83 10.00 6.49 16.81
N ASP A 84 10.35 7.71 17.24
CA ASP A 84 11.06 7.83 18.50
C ASP A 84 10.10 7.28 19.56
N ASP A 85 10.48 6.15 20.17
CA ASP A 85 9.83 5.64 21.38
C ASP A 85 10.11 6.65 22.50
N ASP A 86 9.48 7.83 22.45
CA ASP A 86 9.43 8.74 23.58
C ASP A 86 8.52 8.07 24.61
N GLU A 87 9.15 7.44 25.60
CA GLU A 87 8.53 6.86 26.79
C GLU A 87 7.85 7.97 27.58
N GLY A 88 6.66 8.36 27.12
CA GLY A 88 5.82 9.40 27.70
C GLY A 88 4.39 8.94 27.90
N ALA A 89 4.17 7.70 28.33
CA ALA A 89 2.90 7.33 28.94
C ALA A 89 2.95 7.72 30.42
N ALA A 90 2.65 9.00 30.66
CA ALA A 90 2.25 9.48 31.96
C ALA A 90 1.11 8.59 32.48
N GLU A 91 1.26 8.11 33.72
CA GLU A 91 0.12 7.70 34.53
C GLU A 91 -0.78 8.94 34.68
N ASP A 92 -1.97 8.91 34.06
CA ASP A 92 -3.02 9.89 34.33
C ASP A 92 -4.32 9.12 34.56
N ASP A 93 -4.70 9.19 35.83
CA ASP A 93 -5.83 8.63 36.51
C ASP A 93 -7.10 9.44 36.27
N GLY A 94 -8.22 8.75 36.05
CA GLY A 94 -9.52 9.21 36.56
C GLY A 94 -10.22 10.35 35.81
N GLU A 95 -11.30 9.97 35.12
CA GLU A 95 -12.58 10.69 35.07
C GLU A 95 -12.57 12.23 35.07
N SER A 96 -12.91 12.81 33.92
CA SER A 96 -13.84 13.96 33.92
C SER A 96 -14.79 13.90 32.71
N GLU A 97 -16.08 13.77 33.03
CA GLU A 97 -17.18 13.93 32.08
C GLU A 97 -17.37 15.44 31.79
N ASP A 98 -16.85 15.92 30.66
CA ASP A 98 -17.18 17.27 30.21
C ASP A 98 -18.58 17.31 29.58
N LYS A 99 -19.50 17.82 30.38
CA LYS A 99 -20.89 18.13 30.05
C LYS A 99 -20.93 19.23 28.99
N ILE A 100 -21.20 18.87 27.74
CA ILE A 100 -21.40 19.83 26.66
C ILE A 100 -22.74 20.55 26.91
N GLU A 101 -22.67 21.79 27.42
CA GLU A 101 -23.80 22.72 27.44
C GLU A 101 -24.11 23.16 26.00
N THR A 102 -25.29 22.79 25.50
CA THR A 102 -25.82 23.31 24.25
C THR A 102 -26.16 24.79 24.45
N VAL A 103 -25.29 25.69 23.99
CA VAL A 103 -25.63 27.10 23.83
C VAL A 103 -26.49 27.21 22.57
N GLU A 104 -27.76 27.55 22.75
CA GLU A 104 -28.64 27.97 21.66
C GLU A 104 -28.05 29.25 21.06
N HIS A 105 -27.46 29.13 19.87
CA HIS A 105 -27.07 30.28 19.08
C HIS A 105 -28.33 30.77 18.35
N GLU A 106 -28.99 31.76 18.96
CA GLU A 106 -30.07 32.50 18.30
C GLU A 106 -29.53 33.13 17.01
N GLU A 107 -30.23 32.83 15.91
CA GLU A 107 -30.02 33.41 14.59
C GLU A 107 -30.25 34.92 14.67
N GLU A 108 -29.18 35.71 14.62
CA GLU A 108 -29.29 37.10 14.19
C GLU A 108 -28.58 37.26 12.85
N ASP A 109 -29.43 37.30 11.83
CA ASP A 109 -29.16 37.74 10.48
C ASP A 109 -28.36 39.04 10.46
N ASP A 110 -27.14 39.03 9.93
CA ASP A 110 -26.49 40.24 9.41
C ASP A 110 -25.58 39.88 8.22
N PHE A 111 -26.23 39.71 7.08
CA PHE A 111 -25.63 39.65 5.76
C PHE A 111 -25.31 41.07 5.26
N TRP A 112 -24.02 41.41 5.16
CA TRP A 112 -23.48 42.48 4.30
C TRP A 112 -22.08 42.16 3.80
#